data_AF-A0A852CVG2-F1
#
_entry.id   AF-A0A852CVG2-F1
#
_cell.length_a   1.000
_cell.length_b   1.000
_cell.length_c   1.000
_cell.angle_alpha   90.00
_cell.angle_beta   90.00
_cell.angle_gamma   90.00
#
_symmetry.space_group_name_H-M   'P 1'
#
loop_
_entity.id
_entity.type
_entity.pdbx_description
1 polymer ?
#
loop_
_entity_poly.entity_id
_entity_poly.type
_entity_poly.pdbx_seq_one_letter_code
_entity_poly.pdbx_strand_id
1 'polypeptide(L)'
;YLFWTEWGQSPCIGRAHLDGSEKVVLVSLGIAWPNGISIDYEENKLYWCDARTDKIERIDLESGGSREIVLSGSNVDMFSVAVFGAYIYWSDR
;
A
#
# COMPACT_ATOMS: atom_id res chain seq x y z
N TYR A 1 -5.71 13.63 -3.32
CA TYR A 1 -5.69 12.51 -4.28
C TYR A 1 -6.47 11.34 -3.73
N LEU A 2 -7.08 10.54 -4.61
CA LEU A 2 -7.56 9.19 -4.31
C LEU A 2 -6.39 8.23 -4.51
N PHE A 3 -6.26 7.25 -3.61
CA PHE A 3 -5.32 6.14 -3.74
C PHE A 3 -6.08 4.83 -3.66
N TRP A 4 -5.64 3.82 -4.42
CA TRP A 4 -6.29 2.52 -4.42
C TRP A 4 -5.27 1.40 -4.61
N THR A 5 -5.69 0.20 -4.23
CA THR A 5 -5.05 -1.05 -4.60
C THR A 5 -5.87 -1.71 -5.70
N GLU A 6 -5.20 -2.33 -6.66
CA GLU A 6 -5.81 -3.15 -7.69
C GLU A 6 -5.25 -4.56 -7.58
N TRP A 7 -6.14 -5.55 -7.68
CA TRP A 7 -5.83 -6.97 -7.67
C TRP A 7 -6.17 -7.59 -9.04
N GLY A 8 -5.57 -8.73 -9.38
CA GLY A 8 -5.91 -9.46 -10.60
C GLY A 8 -4.82 -9.42 -11.67
N GLN A 9 -5.16 -9.08 -12.92
CA GLN A 9 -4.24 -9.23 -14.07
C GLN A 9 -3.02 -8.31 -14.01
N SER A 10 -3.19 -7.09 -13.50
CA SER A 10 -2.12 -6.10 -13.34
C SER A 10 -2.19 -5.48 -11.95
N PRO A 11 -1.73 -6.19 -10.90
CA PRO A 11 -1.77 -5.69 -9.54
C PRO A 11 -0.96 -4.41 -9.41
N CYS A 12 -1.53 -3.40 -8.76
CA CYS A 12 -0.84 -2.13 -8.59
C CYS A 12 -1.36 -1.31 -7.41
N ILE A 13 -0.59 -0.28 -7.05
CA ILE A 13 -1.06 0.85 -6.24
C ILE A 13 -1.18 2.04 -7.18
N GLY A 14 -2.35 2.64 -7.21
CA GLY A 14 -2.65 3.77 -8.06
C GLY A 14 -2.98 5.04 -7.29
N ARG A 15 -2.84 6.17 -7.99
CA ARG A 15 -3.22 7.50 -7.54
C ARG A 15 -3.99 8.24 -8.64
N ALA A 16 -4.99 9.02 -8.26
CA ALA A 16 -5.74 9.88 -9.17
C ALA A 16 -6.22 11.14 -8.43
N HIS A 17 -6.66 12.14 -9.17
CA HIS A 17 -7.49 13.20 -8.60
C HIS A 17 -8.83 12.61 -8.12
N LEU A 18 -9.51 13.34 -7.23
CA LEU A 18 -10.79 12.89 -6.68
C LEU A 18 -11.91 12.83 -7.73
N ASP A 19 -11.76 13.55 -8.84
CA ASP A 19 -12.64 13.45 -10.02
C ASP A 19 -12.27 12.27 -10.95
N GLY A 20 -11.25 11.48 -10.59
CA GLY A 20 -10.77 10.33 -11.35
C GLY A 20 -9.82 10.68 -12.50
N SER A 21 -9.45 11.95 -12.69
CA SER A 21 -8.46 12.38 -13.67
C SER A 21 -7.02 12.13 -13.20
N GLU A 22 -6.05 12.30 -14.10
CA GLU A 22 -4.60 12.13 -13.85
C GLU A 22 -4.25 10.82 -13.12
N LYS A 23 -4.74 9.70 -13.63
CA LYS A 23 -4.41 8.38 -13.10
C LYS A 23 -2.92 8.08 -13.31
N VAL A 24 -2.25 7.71 -12.24
CA VAL A 24 -0.84 7.31 -12.22
C VAL A 24 -0.70 6.02 -11.43
N VAL A 25 0.12 5.11 -11.95
CA VAL A 25 0.54 3.90 -11.23
C VAL A 25 1.80 4.23 -10.43
N LEU A 26 1.74 4.07 -9.11
CA LEU A 26 2.87 4.30 -8.21
C LEU A 26 3.73 3.05 -8.03
N VAL A 27 3.09 1.88 -7.92
CA VAL A 27 3.76 0.59 -7.72
C VAL A 27 3.13 -0.45 -8.63
N SER A 28 3.95 -1.15 -9.41
CA SER A 28 3.51 -2.25 -10.30
C SER A 28 4.42 -3.47 -10.28
N LEU A 29 5.55 -3.41 -9.56
CA LEU A 29 6.53 -4.49 -9.48
C LEU A 29 6.56 -5.06 -8.07
N GLY A 30 6.77 -6.37 -7.93
CA GLY A 30 6.87 -7.02 -6.62
C GLY A 30 5.63 -6.83 -5.75
N ILE A 31 4.46 -6.76 -6.38
CA ILE A 31 3.14 -6.63 -5.76
C ILE A 31 2.24 -7.68 -6.41
N ALA A 32 1.36 -8.29 -5.64
CA ALA A 32 0.53 -9.39 -6.12
C ALA A 32 -0.89 -9.32 -5.56
N TRP A 33 -1.08 -9.36 -4.24
CA TRP A 33 -2.39 -9.30 -3.59
C TRP A 33 -2.47 -8.14 -2.59
N PRO A 34 -2.46 -6.89 -3.06
CA PRO A 34 -2.51 -5.72 -2.18
C PRO A 34 -3.93 -5.53 -1.62
N ASN A 35 -4.15 -5.98 -0.40
CA ASN A 35 -5.49 -6.04 0.20
C ASN A 35 -5.86 -4.77 0.99
N GLY A 36 -4.89 -4.15 1.63
CA GLY A 36 -5.09 -2.96 2.47
C GLY A 36 -4.16 -1.82 2.10
N ILE A 37 -4.63 -0.59 2.30
CA ILE A 37 -3.86 0.64 2.07
C ILE A 37 -4.19 1.65 3.17
N SER A 38 -3.17 2.38 3.62
CA SER A 38 -3.31 3.47 4.60
C SER A 38 -2.32 4.58 4.31
N ILE A 39 -2.64 5.80 4.74
CA ILE A 39 -1.82 6.98 4.48
C ILE A 39 -1.45 7.62 5.82
N ASP A 40 -0.17 7.93 5.96
CA ASP A 40 0.36 8.80 7.00
C ASP A 40 0.68 10.16 6.36
N TYR A 41 -0.17 11.15 6.65
CA TYR A 41 0.01 12.50 6.13
C TYR A 41 1.08 13.30 6.89
N GLU A 42 1.40 12.92 8.12
CA GLU A 42 2.42 13.61 8.91
C GLU A 42 3.82 13.25 8.39
N GLU A 43 4.04 11.97 8.08
CA GLU A 43 5.32 11.46 7.56
C GLU A 43 5.39 11.42 6.02
N ASN A 44 4.31 11.82 5.33
CA ASN A 44 4.18 11.77 3.87
C ASN A 44 4.42 10.36 3.29
N LYS A 45 3.82 9.34 3.91
CA LYS A 45 3.99 7.93 3.51
C LYS A 45 2.67 7.25 3.16
N LEU A 46 2.73 6.38 2.15
CA LEU A 46 1.66 5.46 1.79
C LEU A 46 2.08 4.05 2.18
N TYR A 47 1.26 3.36 2.97
CA TYR A 47 1.46 2.00 3.42
C TYR A 47 0.47 1.06 2.73
N TRP A 48 0.90 -0.15 2.42
CA TRP A 48 0.01 -1.23 1.98
C TRP A 48 0.43 -2.56 2.57
N CYS A 49 -0.52 -3.48 2.67
CA CYS A 49 -0.25 -4.88 2.98
C CYS A 49 -0.55 -5.77 1.78
N ASP A 50 0.28 -6.78 1.56
CA ASP A 50 0.17 -7.72 0.45
C ASP A 50 0.13 -9.17 0.98
N ALA A 51 -1.00 -9.85 0.78
CA ALA A 51 -1.25 -11.20 1.30
C ALA A 51 -0.48 -12.30 0.58
N ARG A 52 0.09 -12.03 -0.60
CA ARG A 52 0.85 -13.05 -1.35
C ARG A 52 2.32 -13.05 -0.95
N THR A 53 2.83 -11.87 -0.63
CA THR A 53 4.23 -11.63 -0.28
C THR A 53 4.47 -11.55 1.22
N ASP A 54 3.40 -11.58 2.03
CA ASP A 54 3.39 -11.49 3.50
C ASP A 54 4.12 -10.24 4.02
N LYS A 55 3.92 -9.10 3.35
CA LYS A 55 4.63 -7.86 3.65
C LYS A 55 3.70 -6.68 3.88
N ILE A 56 4.11 -5.82 4.81
CA ILE A 56 3.70 -4.43 4.88
C ILE A 56 4.86 -3.60 4.36
N GLU A 57 4.58 -2.78 3.36
CA GLU A 57 5.56 -1.92 2.72
C GLU A 57 5.05 -0.49 2.71
N ARG A 58 5.99 0.44 2.50
CA ARG A 58 5.66 1.86 2.33
C ARG A 58 6.45 2.52 1.22
N ILE A 59 5.89 3.59 0.67
CA ILE A 59 6.54 4.51 -0.27
C ILE A 59 6.33 5.94 0.20
N ASP A 60 7.11 6.85 -0.37
CA ASP A 60 6.80 8.27 -0.34
C ASP A 60 5.48 8.57 -1.06
N LEU A 61 4.59 9.31 -0.41
CA LEU A 61 3.22 9.55 -0.86
C LEU A 61 3.14 10.39 -2.15
N GLU A 62 4.08 11.33 -2.33
CA GLU A 62 4.08 12.24 -3.46
C GLU A 62 4.80 11.67 -4.68
N SER A 63 6.02 11.18 -4.48
CA SER A 63 6.86 10.67 -5.57
C SER A 63 6.57 9.22 -5.95
N GLY A 64 5.95 8.45 -5.05
CA GLY A 64 5.85 6.99 -5.17
C GLY A 64 7.19 6.27 -5.04
N GLY A 65 8.27 6.98 -4.69
CA GLY A 65 9.62 6.45 -4.55
C GLY A 65 9.93 5.96 -3.14
N SER A 66 11.22 5.68 -2.90
CA SER A 66 11.75 5.28 -1.58
C SER A 66 10.99 4.12 -0.93
N ARG A 67 10.77 3.06 -1.71
CA ARG A 67 10.07 1.86 -1.24
C ARG A 67 10.86 1.15 -0.14
N GLU A 68 10.18 0.85 0.96
CA GLU A 68 10.75 0.19 2.12
C GLU A 68 9.83 -0.93 2.61
N ILE A 69 10.42 -2.05 3.05
CA ILE A 69 9.70 -3.11 3.77
C ILE A 69 9.66 -2.73 5.24
N VAL A 70 8.45 -2.57 5.77
CA VAL A 70 8.22 -2.20 7.18
C VAL A 70 8.08 -3.44 8.05
N LEU A 71 7.36 -4.44 7.54
CA LEU A 71 7.20 -5.73 8.19
C LEU A 71 7.21 -6.83 7.13
N SER A 72 7.89 -7.93 7.44
CA SER A 72 7.86 -9.15 6.65
C SER A 72 7.52 -10.30 7.59
N GLY A 73 6.35 -10.89 7.37
CA GLY A 73 5.91 -12.10 8.08
C GLY A 73 6.21 -13.36 7.26
N SER A 74 5.83 -14.50 7.84
CA SER A 74 5.76 -15.78 7.13
C SER A 74 4.42 -16.44 7.42
N ASN A 75 3.66 -16.79 6.37
CA ASN A 75 2.32 -17.36 6.45
C ASN A 75 1.32 -16.44 7.18
N VAL A 76 1.30 -15.16 6.80
CA VAL A 76 0.39 -14.17 7.37
C VAL A 76 -0.56 -13.70 6.27
N ASP A 77 -1.81 -14.16 6.30
CA ASP A 77 -2.83 -13.80 5.30
C ASP A 77 -3.34 -12.37 5.55
N MET A 78 -2.51 -11.38 5.20
CA MET A 78 -2.75 -9.97 5.50
C MET A 78 -3.99 -9.44 4.78
N PHE A 79 -4.94 -8.89 5.54
CA PHE A 79 -6.20 -8.42 4.99
C PHE A 79 -6.34 -6.89 4.99
N SER A 80 -5.92 -6.22 6.04
CA SER A 80 -6.05 -4.76 6.16
C SER A 80 -4.87 -4.16 6.92
N VAL A 81 -4.61 -2.87 6.69
CA VAL A 81 -3.57 -2.10 7.38
C VAL A 81 -4.10 -0.70 7.71
N ALA A 82 -3.74 -0.18 8.88
CA ALA A 82 -4.01 1.18 9.29
C ALA A 82 -2.79 1.77 10.00
N VAL A 83 -2.49 3.05 9.74
CA VAL A 83 -1.44 3.80 10.44
C VAL A 83 -2.07 4.88 11.31
N PHE A 84 -1.57 5.03 12.54
CA PHE A 84 -1.97 6.11 13.44
C PHE A 84 -0.81 6.49 14.36
N GLY A 85 -0.29 7.71 14.18
CA GLY A 85 0.93 8.16 14.84
C GLY A 85 2.07 7.19 14.58
N ALA A 86 2.78 6.80 15.65
CA ALA A 86 3.94 5.90 15.55
C ALA A 86 3.57 4.40 15.36
N TYR A 87 2.29 4.06 15.21
CA TYR A 87 1.82 2.67 15.21
C TYR A 87 1.21 2.26 13.88
N ILE A 88 1.51 1.02 13.49
CA ILE A 88 0.89 0.32 12.37
C ILE A 88 0.09 -0.84 12.93
N TYR A 89 -1.18 -0.90 12.55
CA TYR A 89 -2.12 -1.95 12.90
C TYR A 89 -2.44 -2.73 11.64
N TRP A 90 -2.49 -4.06 11.73
CA TRP A 90 -2.93 -4.91 10.63
C TRP A 90 -3.81 -6.02 11.13
N SER A 91 -4.63 -6.55 10.23
CA SER A 91 -5.41 -7.77 10.48
C SER A 91 -4.90 -8.87 9.56
N ASP A 92 -4.75 -10.07 10.11
CA ASP A 92 -4.55 -11.31 9.37
C ASP A 92 -5.79 -12.22 9.51
N ARG A 93 -5.83 -13.28 8.70
CA ARG A 93 -6.93 -14.26 8.66
C ARG A 93 -6.49 -15.65 9.12
#